data_AF-A0A350DEW9-F1
#
_entry.id   AF-A0A350DEW9-F1
#
_cell.length_a   1.000
_cell.length_b   1.000
_cell.length_c   1.000
_cell.angle_alpha   90.00
_cell.angle_beta   90.00
_cell.angle_gamma   90.00
#
_symmetry.space_group_name_H-M   'P 1'
#
loop_
_entity.id
_entity.type
_entity.pdbx_description
1 polymer ?
#
loop_
_entity_poly.entity_id
_entity_poly.type
_entity_poly.pdbx_seq_one_letter_code
_entity_poly.pdbx_strand_id
1 'polypeptide(L)'
;KANFVNERLPDIAKLDEIVNTTGSDSSSMDNMLEVLLTGGMELHRAVRMMVPPAWQNVETMGAELRAFYEYNSMHMEPWDGPAGVVMTDGRQAVCMLDRNGLRPARWVITKNGYITLASEIGTYGYKPEDVVAKGRVGPGQMLAVDTQTGEVLHTQDIDDRLKSAYPYKRWLKQEASYLESALTELARFQTMDTDTLNVQQKMFQVTFEERDQVLR
;
A
#
# COMPACT_ATOMS: atom_id res chain seq x y z
N LYS A 1 10.89 -16.44 15.68
CA LYS A 1 9.73 -15.97 16.49
C LYS A 1 10.13 -15.14 17.71
N ALA A 2 11.28 -15.38 18.36
CA ALA A 2 11.75 -14.60 19.52
C ALA A 2 12.06 -13.10 19.23
N ASN A 3 12.20 -12.70 17.96
CA ASN A 3 12.49 -11.30 17.57
C ASN A 3 11.23 -10.42 17.47
N PHE A 4 10.03 -10.97 17.71
CA PHE A 4 8.76 -10.25 17.57
C PHE A 4 8.07 -9.99 18.92
N VAL A 5 8.81 -9.99 20.03
CA VAL A 5 8.21 -9.69 21.35
C VAL A 5 7.87 -8.19 21.42
N ASN A 6 6.58 -7.88 21.54
CA ASN A 6 6.06 -6.52 21.67
C ASN A 6 5.15 -6.46 22.90
N GLU A 7 5.31 -5.46 23.76
CA GLU A 7 4.47 -5.30 24.96
C GLU A 7 2.98 -5.16 24.66
N ARG A 8 2.62 -4.61 23.50
CA ARG A 8 1.24 -4.50 23.01
C ARG A 8 0.69 -5.81 22.44
N LEU A 9 1.58 -6.72 22.02
CA LEU A 9 1.24 -8.02 21.45
C LEU A 9 2.02 -9.13 22.16
N PRO A 10 1.80 -9.35 23.48
CA PRO A 10 2.60 -10.25 24.29
C PRO A 10 2.55 -11.71 23.79
N ASP A 11 1.45 -12.05 23.11
CA ASP A 11 1.15 -13.39 22.62
C ASP A 11 1.32 -13.55 21.10
N ILE A 12 1.91 -12.58 20.40
CA ILE A 12 2.09 -12.66 18.93
C ILE A 12 2.85 -13.91 18.48
N ALA A 13 3.75 -14.43 19.30
CA ALA A 13 4.48 -15.67 19.00
C ALA A 13 3.59 -16.92 19.00
N LYS A 14 2.40 -16.85 19.62
CA LYS A 14 1.37 -17.90 19.60
C LYS A 14 0.51 -17.85 18.34
N LEU A 15 0.50 -16.72 17.63
CA LEU A 15 -0.12 -16.66 16.31
C LEU A 15 0.75 -17.44 15.33
N ASP A 16 0.21 -18.52 14.82
CA ASP A 16 0.76 -19.22 13.67
C ASP A 16 0.24 -18.56 12.39
N GLU A 17 1.12 -18.41 11.40
CA GLU A 17 0.76 -18.00 10.04
C GLU A 17 -0.05 -16.69 9.91
N ILE A 18 0.48 -15.55 10.39
CA ILE A 18 -0.16 -14.23 10.18
C ILE A 18 -0.52 -14.00 8.70
N VAL A 19 0.35 -14.43 7.80
CA VAL A 19 0.08 -14.47 6.36
C VAL A 19 -0.14 -15.94 5.99
N ASN A 20 -1.40 -16.30 5.75
CA ASN A 20 -1.76 -17.65 5.38
C ASN A 20 -1.21 -17.98 3.98
N THR A 21 -0.65 -19.17 3.82
CA THR A 21 -0.25 -19.71 2.50
C THR A 21 -1.34 -20.57 1.86
N THR A 22 -2.36 -20.91 2.65
CA THR A 22 -3.56 -21.63 2.22
C THR A 22 -4.81 -20.78 2.47
N GLY A 23 -5.74 -20.74 1.52
CA GLY A 23 -6.96 -19.92 1.62
C GLY A 23 -6.98 -18.79 0.59
N SER A 24 -7.77 -17.76 0.84
CA SER A 24 -7.86 -16.59 -0.03
C SER A 24 -6.81 -15.53 0.32
N ASP A 25 -6.38 -14.79 -0.70
CA ASP A 25 -5.58 -13.58 -0.59
C ASP A 25 -6.24 -12.53 0.35
N SER A 26 -7.55 -12.36 0.25
CA SER A 26 -8.31 -11.47 1.15
C SER A 26 -8.20 -11.87 2.61
N SER A 27 -8.17 -13.18 2.93
CA SER A 27 -7.99 -13.64 4.32
C SER A 27 -6.60 -13.31 4.84
N SER A 28 -5.56 -13.46 4.02
CA SER A 28 -4.20 -13.09 4.40
C SER A 28 -4.03 -11.58 4.59
N MET A 29 -4.73 -10.77 3.79
CA MET A 29 -4.79 -9.32 3.96
C MET A 29 -5.49 -8.94 5.28
N ASP A 30 -6.64 -9.56 5.57
CA ASP A 30 -7.41 -9.29 6.79
C ASP A 30 -6.60 -9.60 8.05
N ASN A 31 -5.95 -10.76 8.10
CA ASN A 31 -5.09 -11.16 9.22
C ASN A 31 -3.94 -10.16 9.45
N MET A 32 -3.26 -9.74 8.38
CA MET A 32 -2.18 -8.76 8.48
C MET A 32 -2.71 -7.41 8.98
N LEU A 33 -3.86 -6.96 8.47
CA LEU A 33 -4.49 -5.73 8.92
C LEU A 33 -4.82 -5.80 10.42
N GLU A 34 -5.44 -6.89 10.87
CA GLU A 34 -5.79 -7.09 12.28
C GLU A 34 -4.57 -7.05 13.21
N VAL A 35 -3.44 -7.65 12.79
CA VAL A 35 -2.18 -7.57 13.54
C VAL A 35 -1.68 -6.12 13.65
N LEU A 36 -1.76 -5.34 12.57
CA LEU A 36 -1.37 -3.92 12.59
C LEU A 36 -2.25 -3.10 13.53
N LEU A 37 -3.57 -3.29 13.46
CA LEU A 37 -4.53 -2.59 14.33
C LEU A 37 -4.30 -2.95 15.80
N THR A 38 -4.17 -4.24 16.09
CA THR A 38 -3.93 -4.74 17.47
C THR A 38 -2.58 -4.26 18.00
N GLY A 39 -1.58 -4.07 17.14
CA GLY A 39 -0.30 -3.43 17.47
C GLY A 39 -0.41 -1.92 17.80
N GLY A 40 -1.60 -1.33 17.64
CA GLY A 40 -1.89 0.07 17.92
C GLY A 40 -1.66 0.99 16.72
N MET A 41 -1.68 0.45 15.50
CA MET A 41 -1.69 1.28 14.29
C MET A 41 -3.12 1.72 13.96
N GLU A 42 -3.31 3.00 13.70
CA GLU A 42 -4.58 3.55 13.22
C GLU A 42 -4.99 2.96 11.86
N LEU A 43 -6.29 2.73 11.66
CA LEU A 43 -6.86 2.04 10.49
C LEU A 43 -6.39 2.66 9.17
N HIS A 44 -6.55 3.97 9.03
CA HIS A 44 -6.15 4.67 7.81
C HIS A 44 -4.66 4.49 7.49
N ARG A 45 -3.80 4.46 8.52
CA ARG A 45 -2.36 4.28 8.34
C ARG A 45 -2.02 2.85 7.96
N ALA A 46 -2.59 1.86 8.66
CA ALA A 46 -2.35 0.44 8.41
C ALA A 46 -2.70 0.10 6.96
N VAL A 47 -3.88 0.55 6.53
CA VAL A 47 -4.39 0.31 5.19
C VAL A 47 -3.56 1.05 4.13
N ARG A 48 -3.14 2.29 4.38
CA ARG A 48 -2.24 3.03 3.47
C ARG A 48 -0.84 2.43 3.39
N MET A 49 -0.37 1.79 4.45
CA MET A 49 0.92 1.09 4.44
C MET A 49 0.84 -0.21 3.63
N MET A 50 -0.27 -0.94 3.72
CA MET A 50 -0.48 -2.18 2.95
C MET A 50 -0.80 -1.91 1.48
N VAL A 51 -1.73 -0.99 1.19
CA VAL A 51 -2.21 -0.68 -0.16
C VAL A 51 -2.04 0.83 -0.43
N PRO A 52 -0.80 1.32 -0.62
CA PRO A 52 -0.57 2.73 -0.93
C PRO A 52 -1.04 3.08 -2.35
N PRO A 53 -1.49 4.33 -2.58
CA PRO A 53 -1.74 4.83 -3.93
C PRO A 53 -0.42 4.90 -4.71
N ALA A 54 -0.48 5.11 -6.03
CA ALA A 54 0.71 5.46 -6.79
C ALA A 54 1.22 6.84 -6.32
N TRP A 55 2.47 6.92 -5.84
CA TRP A 55 3.00 8.13 -5.22
C TRP A 55 4.38 8.54 -5.73
N GLN A 56 5.21 7.59 -6.17
CA GLN A 56 6.62 7.83 -6.53
C GLN A 56 6.78 8.92 -7.61
N ASN A 57 5.96 8.85 -8.66
CA ASN A 57 6.05 9.73 -9.82
C ASN A 57 5.00 10.87 -9.84
N VAL A 58 4.37 11.15 -8.69
CA VAL A 58 3.34 12.20 -8.60
C VAL A 58 3.98 13.53 -8.24
N GLU A 59 4.27 14.35 -9.26
CA GLU A 59 4.95 15.65 -9.10
C GLU A 59 4.14 16.65 -8.26
N THR A 60 2.82 16.57 -8.29
CA THR A 60 1.91 17.46 -7.55
C THR A 60 1.76 17.08 -6.07
N MET A 61 2.36 15.97 -5.63
CA MET A 61 2.26 15.51 -4.26
C MET A 61 3.13 16.35 -3.33
N GLY A 62 2.52 16.89 -2.27
CA GLY A 62 3.23 17.66 -1.25
C GLY A 62 4.32 16.84 -0.55
N ALA A 63 5.42 17.51 -0.19
CA ALA A 63 6.61 16.85 0.38
C ALA A 63 6.35 16.06 1.67
N GLU A 64 5.45 16.53 2.53
CA GLU A 64 5.10 15.83 3.78
C GLU A 64 4.35 14.52 3.52
N LEU A 65 3.44 14.51 2.53
CA LEU A 65 2.71 13.30 2.15
C LEU A 65 3.63 12.30 1.43
N ARG A 66 4.53 12.81 0.59
CA ARG A 66 5.57 11.99 -0.04
C ARG A 66 6.47 11.33 1.02
N ALA A 67 6.89 12.09 2.03
CA ALA A 67 7.67 11.56 3.16
C ALA A 67 6.91 10.50 3.97
N PHE A 68 5.60 10.67 4.16
CA PHE A 68 4.75 9.63 4.75
C PHE A 68 4.83 8.32 3.95
N TYR A 69 4.61 8.37 2.62
CA TYR A 69 4.63 7.15 1.82
C TYR A 69 6.02 6.52 1.72
N GLU A 70 7.06 7.32 1.54
CA GLU A 70 8.45 6.86 1.50
C GLU A 70 8.88 6.17 2.81
N TYR A 71 8.48 6.73 3.95
CA TYR A 71 8.72 6.09 5.24
C TYR A 71 8.05 4.71 5.31
N ASN A 72 6.76 4.63 4.98
CA ASN A 72 6.01 3.38 5.09
C ASN A 72 6.46 2.34 4.06
N SER A 73 6.93 2.74 2.86
CA SER A 73 7.43 1.79 1.86
C SER A 73 8.69 1.05 2.28
N MET A 74 9.47 1.60 3.22
CA MET A 74 10.61 0.87 3.79
C MET A 74 10.19 -0.24 4.79
N HIS A 75 8.93 -0.24 5.23
CA HIS A 75 8.43 -1.17 6.24
C HIS A 75 7.53 -2.27 5.65
N MET A 76 6.87 -1.98 4.53
CA MET A 76 5.90 -2.88 3.90
C MET A 76 5.94 -2.69 2.40
N GLU A 77 6.17 -3.79 1.67
CA GLU A 77 5.94 -3.79 0.23
C GLU A 77 4.43 -3.73 -0.05
N PRO A 78 3.99 -2.98 -1.08
CA PRO A 78 2.58 -2.88 -1.43
C PRO A 78 1.95 -4.23 -1.77
N TRP A 79 0.79 -4.50 -1.17
CA TRP A 79 -0.06 -5.64 -1.51
C TRP A 79 -0.89 -5.26 -2.73
N ASP A 80 -0.31 -5.45 -3.91
CA ASP A 80 -0.88 -5.01 -5.18
C ASP A 80 -1.85 -6.04 -5.79
N GLY A 81 -2.77 -5.55 -6.63
CA GLY A 81 -3.82 -6.35 -7.26
C GLY A 81 -5.15 -5.59 -7.37
N PRO A 82 -6.10 -6.03 -8.22
CA PRO A 82 -7.39 -5.38 -8.36
C PRO A 82 -8.23 -5.46 -7.07
N ALA A 83 -8.29 -4.37 -6.31
CA ALA A 83 -8.91 -4.38 -4.99
C ALA A 83 -9.84 -3.17 -4.80
N GLY A 84 -11.09 -3.47 -4.42
CA GLY A 84 -11.99 -2.51 -3.80
C GLY A 84 -12.38 -3.06 -2.45
N VAL A 85 -11.84 -2.45 -1.40
CA VAL A 85 -11.90 -3.01 -0.05
C VAL A 85 -12.80 -2.15 0.81
N VAL A 86 -13.75 -2.78 1.48
CA VAL A 86 -14.60 -2.17 2.51
C VAL A 86 -14.26 -2.83 3.83
N MET A 87 -13.99 -2.04 4.86
CA MET A 87 -13.49 -2.51 6.14
C MET A 87 -14.00 -1.63 7.28
N THR A 88 -13.90 -2.15 8.50
CA THR A 88 -14.24 -1.42 9.71
C THR A 88 -13.43 -1.90 10.90
N ASP A 89 -13.10 -0.98 11.81
CA ASP A 89 -12.56 -1.27 13.14
C ASP A 89 -13.64 -1.21 14.25
N GLY A 90 -14.92 -1.15 13.85
CA GLY A 90 -16.06 -0.95 14.75
C GLY A 90 -16.43 0.51 14.99
N ARG A 91 -15.55 1.48 14.68
CA ARG A 91 -15.84 2.92 14.74
C ARG A 91 -15.82 3.57 13.36
N GLN A 92 -14.77 3.33 12.59
CA GLN A 92 -14.64 3.83 11.22
C GLN A 92 -15.17 2.79 10.25
N ALA A 93 -15.92 3.23 9.24
CA ALA A 93 -16.22 2.44 8.06
C ALA A 93 -15.44 3.02 6.88
N VAL A 94 -14.54 2.24 6.29
CA VAL A 94 -13.61 2.71 5.26
C VAL A 94 -13.84 1.93 3.98
N CYS A 95 -13.86 2.64 2.86
CA CYS A 95 -13.69 2.08 1.53
C CYS A 95 -12.47 2.67 0.86
N MET A 96 -11.67 1.82 0.24
CA MET A 96 -10.57 2.25 -0.59
C MET A 96 -10.46 1.43 -1.86
N LEU A 97 -9.77 1.98 -2.85
CA LEU A 97 -9.37 1.24 -4.04
C LEU A 97 -7.85 1.11 -4.14
N ASP A 98 -7.42 0.04 -4.80
CA ASP A 98 -6.03 -0.15 -5.20
C ASP A 98 -5.50 1.05 -6.01
N ARG A 99 -4.17 1.13 -6.13
CA ARG A 99 -3.47 2.24 -6.80
C ARG A 99 -3.95 2.55 -8.21
N ASN A 100 -4.47 1.56 -8.93
CA ASN A 100 -4.93 1.67 -10.31
C ASN A 100 -6.46 1.78 -10.40
N GLY A 101 -7.19 1.55 -9.30
CA GLY A 101 -8.64 1.64 -9.25
C GLY A 101 -9.32 0.64 -10.15
N LEU A 102 -8.87 -0.62 -10.11
CA LEU A 102 -9.30 -1.66 -11.04
C LEU A 102 -10.67 -2.26 -10.69
N ARG A 103 -11.23 -1.90 -9.52
CA ARG A 103 -12.58 -2.25 -9.09
C ARG A 103 -13.46 -1.00 -8.98
N PRO A 104 -14.74 -1.06 -9.36
CA PRO A 104 -15.63 0.08 -9.19
C PRO A 104 -16.08 0.21 -7.72
N ALA A 105 -16.19 1.44 -7.25
CA ALA A 105 -16.83 1.80 -6.00
C ALA A 105 -17.56 3.13 -6.14
N ARG A 106 -18.86 3.13 -5.87
CA ARG A 106 -19.78 4.26 -5.98
C ARG A 106 -20.47 4.47 -4.64
N TRP A 107 -20.66 5.74 -4.28
CA TRP A 107 -21.35 6.09 -3.04
C TRP A 107 -22.47 7.10 -3.28
N VAL A 108 -23.50 7.02 -2.44
CA VAL A 108 -24.67 7.90 -2.45
C VAL A 108 -25.01 8.27 -1.01
N ILE A 109 -25.21 9.56 -0.75
CA ILE A 109 -25.68 10.10 0.52
C ILE A 109 -27.12 10.58 0.32
N THR A 110 -28.01 10.17 1.21
CA THR A 110 -29.44 10.50 1.18
C THR A 110 -29.84 11.47 2.30
N LYS A 111 -31.00 12.13 2.15
CA LYS A 111 -31.50 13.17 3.08
C LYS A 111 -31.68 12.71 4.53
N ASN A 112 -31.89 11.41 4.75
CA ASN A 112 -31.96 10.79 6.07
C ASN A 112 -30.58 10.55 6.73
N GLY A 113 -29.49 11.03 6.11
CA GLY A 113 -28.15 10.91 6.65
C GLY A 113 -27.48 9.56 6.38
N TYR A 114 -28.08 8.69 5.56
CA TYR A 114 -27.48 7.41 5.22
C TYR A 114 -26.51 7.56 4.05
N ILE A 115 -25.40 6.83 4.12
CA ILE A 115 -24.47 6.64 3.03
C ILE A 115 -24.52 5.18 2.59
N THR A 116 -24.70 4.96 1.28
CA THR A 116 -24.59 3.64 0.66
C THR A 116 -23.35 3.64 -0.21
N LEU A 117 -22.48 2.65 -0.01
CA LEU A 117 -21.32 2.41 -0.87
C LEU A 117 -21.39 1.00 -1.43
N ALA A 118 -21.22 0.87 -2.74
CA ALA A 118 -21.28 -0.41 -3.43
C ALA A 118 -20.46 -0.36 -4.73
N SER A 119 -20.24 -1.52 -5.36
CA SER A 119 -19.60 -1.59 -6.67
C SER A 119 -20.41 -0.89 -7.77
N GLU A 120 -21.73 -0.79 -7.60
CA GLU A 120 -22.67 -0.22 -8.57
C GLU A 120 -23.67 0.75 -7.91
N ILE A 121 -24.33 1.58 -8.71
CA ILE A 121 -25.40 2.49 -8.25
C ILE A 121 -26.72 1.75 -8.30
N GLY A 122 -27.65 2.05 -7.37
CA GLY A 122 -28.99 1.46 -7.36
C GLY A 122 -29.06 0.10 -6.66
N THR A 123 -28.01 -0.28 -5.93
CA THR A 123 -28.00 -1.48 -5.07
C THR A 123 -28.90 -1.35 -3.83
N TYR A 124 -29.22 -0.11 -3.43
CA TYR A 124 -30.16 0.20 -2.35
C TYR A 124 -31.36 0.98 -2.88
N GLY A 125 -32.55 0.68 -2.36
CA GLY A 125 -33.83 1.22 -2.83
C GLY A 125 -34.14 2.65 -2.36
N TYR A 126 -33.19 3.58 -2.50
CA TYR A 126 -33.44 5.01 -2.26
C TYR A 126 -34.20 5.64 -3.44
N LYS A 127 -35.04 6.64 -3.16
CA LYS A 127 -35.70 7.41 -4.23
C LYS A 127 -34.74 8.46 -4.80
N PRO A 128 -34.77 8.74 -6.11
CA PRO A 128 -33.91 9.76 -6.72
C PRO A 128 -34.01 11.13 -6.05
N GLU A 129 -35.20 11.53 -5.62
CA GLU A 129 -35.45 12.79 -4.91
C GLU A 129 -34.83 12.87 -3.51
N ASP A 130 -34.43 11.73 -2.92
CA ASP A 130 -33.80 11.67 -1.61
C ASP A 130 -32.28 11.76 -1.67
N VAL A 131 -31.68 11.74 -2.86
CA VAL A 131 -30.23 11.82 -3.06
C VAL A 131 -29.74 13.25 -2.82
N VAL A 132 -28.83 13.42 -1.86
CA VAL A 132 -28.15 14.68 -1.54
C VAL A 132 -26.85 14.80 -2.32
N ALA A 133 -26.05 13.74 -2.31
CA ALA A 133 -24.77 13.69 -3.00
C ALA A 133 -24.48 12.28 -3.51
N LYS A 134 -23.67 12.19 -4.56
CA LYS A 134 -23.17 10.92 -5.08
C LYS A 134 -21.78 11.10 -5.65
N GLY A 135 -20.98 10.04 -5.59
CA GLY A 135 -19.62 10.05 -6.10
C GLY A 135 -19.08 8.67 -6.37
N ARG A 136 -17.76 8.61 -6.59
CA ARG A 136 -17.01 7.38 -6.75
C ARG A 136 -15.73 7.45 -5.92
N VAL A 137 -15.24 6.30 -5.48
CA VAL A 137 -13.86 6.17 -5.02
C VAL A 137 -13.02 5.87 -6.26
N GLY A 138 -11.99 6.67 -6.51
CA GLY A 138 -11.08 6.54 -7.65
C GLY A 138 -9.80 5.75 -7.33
N PRO A 139 -8.90 5.61 -8.31
CA PRO A 139 -7.61 4.96 -8.13
C PRO A 139 -6.84 5.52 -6.94
N GLY A 140 -6.46 4.64 -6.00
CA GLY A 140 -5.74 5.00 -4.79
C GLY A 140 -6.50 5.94 -3.84
N GLN A 141 -7.80 6.17 -4.05
CA GLN A 141 -8.60 7.00 -3.16
C GLN A 141 -9.14 6.18 -1.99
N MET A 142 -9.44 6.91 -0.91
CA MET A 142 -10.06 6.40 0.30
C MET A 142 -11.22 7.31 0.69
N LEU A 143 -12.31 6.70 1.14
CA LEU A 143 -13.47 7.33 1.74
C LEU A 143 -13.72 6.66 3.08
N ALA A 144 -13.84 7.43 4.16
CA ALA A 144 -14.11 6.92 5.48
C ALA A 144 -15.30 7.62 6.12
N VAL A 145 -15.98 6.93 7.03
CA VAL A 145 -17.04 7.48 7.85
C VAL A 145 -16.74 7.16 9.30
N ASP A 146 -16.63 8.19 10.13
CA ASP A 146 -16.58 8.03 11.57
C ASP A 146 -18.00 7.86 12.08
N THR A 147 -18.37 6.65 12.49
CA THR A 147 -19.73 6.36 12.98
C THR A 147 -20.04 6.99 14.33
N GLN A 148 -19.01 7.46 15.06
CA GLN A 148 -19.18 8.15 16.32
C GLN A 148 -19.47 9.64 16.13
N THR A 149 -18.76 10.31 15.21
CA THR A 149 -18.96 11.76 14.94
C THR A 149 -19.93 12.05 13.79
N GLY A 150 -20.18 11.06 12.93
CA GLY A 150 -20.96 11.21 11.69
C GLY A 150 -20.18 11.89 10.56
N GLU A 151 -18.88 12.14 10.73
CA GLU A 151 -18.07 12.81 9.73
C GLU A 151 -17.75 11.87 8.55
N VAL A 152 -17.90 12.39 7.33
CA VAL A 152 -17.45 11.73 6.11
C VAL A 152 -16.10 12.33 5.72
N LEU A 153 -15.07 11.49 5.73
CA LEU A 153 -13.69 11.87 5.42
C LEU A 153 -13.35 11.45 4.00
N HIS A 154 -12.93 12.43 3.20
CA HIS A 154 -12.40 12.18 1.87
C HIS A 154 -10.89 11.95 1.93
N THR A 155 -10.33 11.55 0.79
CA THR A 155 -8.90 11.23 0.65
C THR A 155 -8.00 12.35 1.18
N GLN A 156 -8.32 13.61 0.88
CA GLN A 156 -7.51 14.74 1.32
C GLN A 156 -7.51 14.88 2.86
N ASP A 157 -8.67 14.70 3.50
CA ASP A 157 -8.80 14.80 4.96
C ASP A 157 -7.96 13.72 5.66
N ILE A 158 -7.97 12.50 5.10
CA ILE A 158 -7.21 11.36 5.59
C ILE A 158 -5.72 11.59 5.37
N ASP A 159 -5.31 12.00 4.17
CA ASP A 159 -3.91 12.25 3.83
C ASP A 159 -3.32 13.40 4.68
N ASP A 160 -4.12 14.43 5.00
CA ASP A 160 -3.72 15.53 5.89
C ASP A 160 -3.49 15.08 7.33
N ARG A 161 -4.33 14.17 7.85
CA ARG A 161 -4.14 13.54 9.16
C ARG A 161 -2.90 12.65 9.17
N LEU A 162 -2.70 11.84 8.12
CA LEU A 162 -1.60 10.89 8.04
C LEU A 162 -0.24 11.57 7.93
N LYS A 163 -0.10 12.56 7.04
CA LYS A 163 1.18 13.24 6.82
C LYS A 163 1.65 14.06 8.02
N SER A 164 0.72 14.50 8.88
CA SER A 164 1.00 15.32 10.06
C SER A 164 1.12 14.52 11.36
N ALA A 165 0.78 13.22 11.36
CA ALA A 165 0.78 12.38 12.57
C ALA A 165 2.19 12.20 13.18
N TYR A 166 3.22 12.16 12.35
CA TYR A 166 4.61 11.96 12.77
C TYR A 166 5.58 12.78 11.90
N PRO A 167 6.80 13.10 12.39
CA PRO A 167 7.76 13.92 11.65
C PRO A 167 8.54 13.09 10.61
N TYR A 168 7.84 12.44 9.67
CA TYR A 168 8.43 11.50 8.70
C TYR A 168 9.61 12.06 7.93
N LYS A 169 9.49 13.29 7.43
CA LYS A 169 10.54 13.98 6.68
C LYS A 169 11.82 14.17 7.50
N ARG A 170 11.68 14.42 8.81
CA ARG A 170 12.82 14.54 9.71
C ARG A 170 13.50 13.18 9.88
N TRP A 171 12.73 12.11 10.10
CA TRP A 171 13.29 10.76 10.23
C TRP A 171 14.02 10.32 8.97
N LEU A 172 13.42 10.51 7.80
CA LEU A 172 14.07 10.20 6.52
C LEU A 172 15.38 10.97 6.35
N LYS A 173 15.38 12.28 6.63
CA LYS A 173 16.60 13.09 6.53
C LYS A 173 17.71 12.65 7.50
N GLN A 174 17.34 12.15 8.68
CA GLN A 174 18.30 11.81 9.73
C GLN A 174 18.84 10.38 9.59
N GLU A 175 18.00 9.44 9.18
CA GLU A 175 18.27 8.01 9.29
C GLU A 175 18.26 7.27 7.94
N ALA A 176 17.72 7.86 6.87
CA ALA A 176 17.73 7.22 5.56
C ALA A 176 19.06 7.48 4.82
N SER A 177 19.60 6.41 4.22
CA SER A 177 20.78 6.47 3.37
C SER A 177 20.38 6.13 1.95
N TYR A 178 20.57 7.08 1.02
CA TYR A 178 20.30 6.86 -0.40
C TYR A 178 21.56 6.35 -1.08
N LEU A 179 21.50 5.11 -1.58
CA LEU A 179 22.56 4.56 -2.40
C LEU A 179 22.37 5.06 -3.83
N GLU A 180 23.01 6.17 -4.14
CA GLU A 180 23.08 6.68 -5.51
C GLU A 180 24.18 5.92 -6.26
N SER A 181 23.78 5.18 -7.30
CA SER A 181 24.75 4.64 -8.27
C SER A 181 25.22 5.78 -9.15
N ALA A 182 26.32 6.41 -8.76
CA ALA A 182 27.09 7.19 -9.71
C ALA A 182 27.81 6.18 -10.62
N LEU A 183 27.54 6.23 -11.93
CA LEU A 183 28.45 5.71 -12.98
C LEU A 183 29.75 6.53 -12.94
N THR A 184 30.45 6.47 -11.82
CA THR A 184 31.81 6.95 -11.73
C THR A 184 32.67 5.96 -12.49
N GLU A 185 33.63 6.46 -13.28
CA GLU A 185 34.61 5.66 -14.04
C GLU A 185 35.46 4.70 -13.18
N LEU A 186 35.21 4.66 -11.86
CA LEU A 186 35.80 3.75 -10.88
C LEU A 186 35.19 2.35 -10.88
N ALA A 187 34.15 2.07 -11.66
CA ALA A 187 33.79 0.70 -12.02
C ALA A 187 34.90 0.11 -12.92
N ARG A 188 36.05 -0.18 -12.32
CA ARG A 188 37.13 -0.94 -12.95
C ARG A 188 36.62 -2.36 -13.12
N PHE A 189 36.00 -2.63 -14.26
CA PHE A 189 35.73 -3.99 -14.66
C PHE A 189 37.06 -4.74 -14.68
N GLN A 190 37.18 -5.78 -13.84
CA GLN A 190 38.28 -6.71 -13.98
C GLN A 190 38.00 -7.53 -15.23
N THR A 191 38.78 -7.29 -16.27
CA THR A 191 38.67 -8.07 -17.51
C THR A 191 39.14 -9.49 -17.23
N MET A 192 38.30 -10.47 -17.51
CA MET A 192 38.70 -11.88 -17.56
C MET A 192 39.42 -12.15 -18.88
N ASP A 193 40.44 -13.00 -18.85
CA ASP A 193 41.04 -13.52 -20.08
C ASP A 193 40.06 -14.43 -20.82
N THR A 194 40.31 -14.66 -22.11
CA THR A 194 39.39 -15.39 -22.99
C THR A 194 39.17 -16.84 -22.56
N ASP A 195 40.17 -17.52 -22.02
CA ASP A 195 40.03 -18.93 -21.62
C ASP A 195 39.20 -19.05 -20.36
N THR A 196 39.46 -18.19 -19.36
CA THR A 196 38.63 -18.08 -18.16
C THR A 196 37.20 -17.70 -18.54
N LEU A 197 37.01 -16.75 -19.45
CA LEU A 197 35.69 -16.36 -19.93
C LEU A 197 34.95 -17.55 -20.59
N ASN A 198 35.60 -18.32 -21.46
CA ASN A 198 34.98 -19.47 -22.12
C ASN A 198 34.59 -20.58 -21.12
N VAL A 199 35.42 -20.82 -20.11
CA VAL A 199 35.11 -21.78 -19.03
C VAL A 199 33.91 -21.30 -18.22
N GLN A 200 33.88 -20.03 -17.82
CA GLN A 200 32.75 -19.44 -17.09
C GLN A 200 31.48 -19.43 -17.93
N GLN A 201 31.56 -19.08 -19.21
CA GLN A 201 30.45 -19.15 -20.15
C GLN A 201 29.89 -20.56 -20.23
N LYS A 202 30.74 -21.59 -20.37
CA LYS A 202 30.29 -22.97 -20.36
C LYS A 202 29.69 -23.40 -19.01
N MET A 203 30.27 -22.98 -17.89
CA MET A 203 29.79 -23.28 -16.54
C MET A 203 28.40 -22.69 -16.28
N PHE A 204 28.15 -21.47 -16.75
CA PHE A 204 26.86 -20.79 -16.66
C PHE A 204 25.96 -21.02 -17.88
N GLN A 205 26.32 -21.95 -18.77
CA GLN A 205 25.57 -22.33 -19.97
C GLN A 205 25.30 -21.18 -20.95
N VAL A 206 26.12 -20.13 -20.91
CA VAL A 206 26.06 -19.02 -21.87
C VAL A 206 26.33 -19.56 -23.27
N THR A 207 25.31 -19.59 -24.12
CA THR A 207 25.42 -20.19 -25.46
C THR A 207 25.94 -19.19 -26.50
N PHE A 208 26.26 -19.71 -27.68
CA PHE A 208 26.56 -18.86 -28.82
C PHE A 208 25.32 -18.04 -29.22
N GLU A 209 24.13 -18.64 -29.27
CA GLU A 209 22.90 -17.92 -29.63
C GLU A 209 22.58 -16.80 -28.63
N GLU A 210 22.72 -17.04 -27.33
CA GLU A 210 22.50 -16.00 -26.31
C GLU A 210 23.48 -14.82 -26.50
N ARG A 211 24.75 -15.13 -26.79
CA ARG A 211 25.74 -14.09 -27.04
C ARG A 211 25.48 -13.29 -28.31
N ASP A 212 25.07 -13.95 -29.39
CA ASP A 212 24.93 -13.31 -30.70
C ASP A 212 23.57 -12.60 -30.87
N GLN A 213 22.50 -13.13 -30.28
CA GLN A 213 21.13 -12.63 -30.51
C GLN A 213 20.56 -11.82 -29.34
N VAL A 214 21.06 -12.00 -28.11
CA VAL A 214 20.51 -11.35 -26.91
C VAL A 214 21.45 -10.29 -26.35
N LEU A 215 22.75 -10.60 -26.25
CA LEU A 215 23.74 -9.71 -25.61
C LEU A 215 24.43 -8.74 -26.56
N ARG A 216 24.40 -9.00 -27.87
CA ARG A 216 25.16 -8.27 -28.88
C ARG A 216 24.56 -6.91 -29.22
#